data_AF-A0A2P0QLA6-F1
#
_entry.id   AF-A0A2P0QLA6-F1
#
_cell.length_a   1.000
_cell.length_b   1.000
_cell.length_c   1.000
_cell.angle_alpha   90.00
_cell.angle_beta   90.00
_cell.angle_gamma   90.00
#
_symmetry.space_group_name_H-M   'P 1'
#
loop_
_entity.id
_entity.type
_entity.pdbx_description
1 polymer ?
#
loop_
_entity_poly.entity_id
_entity_poly.type
_entity_poly.pdbx_seq_one_letter_code
_entity_poly.pdbx_strand_id
1 'polypeptide(L)'
;YKSIWEVNHKLKHNQDLRDGVNEVLKEIDMEYKGTINVYHTAELLYNDKFIGVDKVRESVTNPLTGARIAVHYGCHLTKPHKDREFEKDVMLNTEHPTWMEELVAAIGATPVEYRNKMQCCGAG
;
A
#
# COMPACT_ATOMS: atom_id res chain seq x y z
N TYR A 1 0.24 4.34 -6.62
CA TYR A 1 -0.64 3.33 -5.97
C TYR A 1 -2.10 3.74 -5.98
N LYS A 2 -2.58 4.67 -5.11
CA LYS A 2 -4.02 4.98 -4.97
C LYS A 2 -4.77 5.20 -6.29
N SER A 3 -4.30 6.09 -7.16
CA SER A 3 -5.01 6.37 -8.42
C SER A 3 -5.26 5.10 -9.26
N ILE A 4 -4.21 4.31 -9.49
CA ILE A 4 -4.32 3.06 -10.26
C ILE A 4 -5.17 2.03 -9.53
N TRP A 5 -5.01 1.90 -8.21
CA TRP A 5 -5.79 0.97 -7.39
C TRP A 5 -7.29 1.34 -7.39
N GLU A 6 -7.63 2.62 -7.20
CA GLU A 6 -9.01 3.12 -7.18
C GLU A 6 -9.68 3.00 -8.55
N VAL A 7 -8.96 3.30 -9.64
CA VAL A 7 -9.47 3.07 -10.99
C VAL A 7 -9.75 1.59 -11.20
N ASN A 8 -8.79 0.72 -10.85
CA ASN A 8 -8.97 -0.73 -10.95
C ASN A 8 -10.17 -1.22 -10.13
N HIS A 9 -10.30 -0.78 -8.87
CA HIS A 9 -11.43 -1.13 -8.01
C HIS A 9 -12.75 -0.64 -8.60
N LYS A 10 -12.83 0.61 -9.06
CA LYS A 10 -14.06 1.17 -9.68
C LYS A 10 -14.45 0.42 -10.96
N LEU A 11 -13.52 0.17 -11.87
CA LEU A 11 -13.82 -0.52 -13.14
C LEU A 11 -14.13 -2.01 -12.96
N LYS A 12 -13.67 -2.64 -11.87
CA LYS A 12 -14.10 -4.01 -11.51
C LYS A 12 -15.54 -4.06 -10.99
N HIS A 13 -15.97 -3.04 -10.27
CA HIS A 13 -17.27 -3.02 -9.57
C HIS A 13 -18.36 -2.19 -10.26
N ASN A 14 -18.03 -1.47 -11.34
CA ASN A 14 -18.97 -0.67 -12.11
C ASN A 14 -18.82 -0.98 -13.61
N GLN A 15 -19.76 -1.77 -14.14
CA GLN A 15 -19.75 -2.21 -15.53
C GLN A 15 -19.94 -1.04 -16.51
N ASP A 16 -20.91 -0.16 -16.27
CA ASP A 16 -21.18 0.98 -17.16
C ASP A 16 -19.95 1.91 -17.29
N LEU A 17 -19.26 2.17 -16.17
CA LEU A 17 -18.02 2.94 -16.18
C LEU A 17 -16.91 2.24 -16.95
N ARG A 18 -16.79 0.90 -16.78
CA ARG A 18 -15.81 0.10 -17.52
C ARG A 18 -16.08 0.13 -19.01
N ASP A 19 -17.34 0.00 -19.41
CA ASP A 19 -17.73 -0.04 -20.81
C ASP A 19 -17.44 1.33 -21.47
N GLY A 20 -17.77 2.45 -20.80
CA GLY A 20 -17.41 3.79 -21.27
C GLY A 20 -15.90 4.04 -21.34
N VAL A 21 -15.10 3.51 -20.40
CA VAL A 21 -13.62 3.57 -20.51
C VAL A 21 -13.13 2.74 -21.70
N ASN A 22 -13.70 1.56 -21.92
CA ASN A 22 -13.33 0.68 -23.03
C ASN A 22 -13.75 1.25 -24.40
N GLU A 23 -14.76 2.12 -24.47
CA GLU A 23 -15.08 2.86 -25.70
C GLU A 23 -13.92 3.76 -26.11
N VAL A 24 -13.33 4.51 -25.18
CA VAL A 24 -12.18 5.39 -25.44
C VAL A 24 -10.91 4.57 -25.71
N LEU A 25 -10.64 3.52 -24.93
CA LEU A 25 -9.43 2.71 -25.12
C LEU A 25 -9.37 2.01 -26.49
N LYS A 26 -10.52 1.69 -27.09
CA LYS A 26 -10.59 1.11 -28.44
C LYS A 26 -10.03 2.03 -29.52
N GLU A 27 -10.04 3.35 -29.33
CA GLU A 27 -9.45 4.30 -30.28
C GLU A 27 -7.94 4.10 -30.46
N ILE A 28 -7.29 3.40 -29.52
CA ILE A 28 -5.87 3.07 -29.52
C ILE A 28 -5.61 1.55 -29.41
N ASP A 29 -6.58 0.73 -29.85
CA ASP A 29 -6.50 -0.74 -29.83
C ASP A 29 -6.25 -1.36 -28.43
N MET A 30 -6.76 -0.71 -27.39
CA MET A 30 -6.64 -1.17 -26.00
C MET A 30 -7.99 -1.54 -25.39
N GLU A 31 -7.95 -2.40 -24.36
CA GLU A 31 -9.12 -2.81 -23.60
C GLU A 31 -8.72 -3.16 -22.16
N TYR A 32 -9.50 -2.67 -21.18
CA TYR A 32 -9.40 -3.09 -19.79
C TYR A 32 -10.37 -4.25 -19.50
N LYS A 33 -9.80 -5.38 -19.04
CA LYS A 33 -10.51 -6.65 -18.85
C LYS A 33 -10.92 -6.96 -17.41
N GLY A 34 -10.56 -6.11 -16.44
CA GLY A 34 -10.92 -6.35 -15.03
C GLY A 34 -10.13 -7.46 -14.33
N THR A 35 -9.04 -7.96 -14.91
CA THR A 35 -8.25 -9.08 -14.36
C THR A 35 -7.02 -8.65 -13.55
N ILE A 36 -6.73 -7.35 -13.51
CA ILE A 36 -5.50 -6.80 -12.91
C ILE A 36 -5.66 -6.68 -11.39
N ASN A 37 -4.60 -7.00 -10.65
CA ASN A 37 -4.47 -6.67 -9.23
C ASN A 37 -3.38 -5.61 -9.04
N VAL A 38 -3.64 -4.64 -8.17
CA VAL A 38 -2.75 -3.51 -7.92
C VAL A 38 -2.28 -3.58 -6.48
N TYR A 39 -0.97 -3.62 -6.26
CA TYR A 39 -0.40 -3.74 -4.93
C TYR A 39 0.50 -2.55 -4.62
N HIS A 40 0.62 -2.21 -3.33
CA HIS A 40 1.68 -1.33 -2.88
C HIS A 40 2.93 -2.16 -2.55
N THR A 41 4.12 -1.68 -2.88
CA THR A 41 5.35 -2.46 -2.61
C THR A 41 5.52 -2.79 -1.12
N ALA A 42 5.21 -1.85 -0.23
CA ALA A 42 5.26 -2.09 1.20
C ALA A 42 4.25 -3.16 1.67
N GLU A 43 3.10 -3.27 1.02
CA GLU A 43 2.12 -4.34 1.29
C GLU A 43 2.69 -5.71 0.91
N LEU A 44 3.35 -5.81 -0.26
CA LEU A 44 3.98 -7.05 -0.71
C LEU A 44 5.11 -7.50 0.24
N LEU A 45 5.88 -6.54 0.78
CA LEU A 45 6.94 -6.81 1.75
C LEU A 45 6.40 -7.29 3.10
N TYR A 46 5.25 -6.78 3.52
CA TYR A 46 4.65 -7.09 4.82
C TYR A 46 3.79 -8.37 4.82
N ASN A 47 3.14 -8.66 3.70
CA ASN A 47 2.20 -9.77 3.59
C ASN A 47 2.92 -11.09 3.29
N ASP A 48 2.72 -12.08 4.17
CA ASP A 48 3.36 -13.39 4.14
C ASP A 48 2.95 -14.25 2.93
N LYS A 49 1.81 -13.92 2.30
CA LYS A 49 1.40 -14.53 1.03
C LYS A 49 2.37 -14.18 -0.11
N PHE A 50 3.06 -13.04 -0.01
CA PHE A 50 4.03 -12.59 -0.99
C PHE A 50 5.46 -12.78 -0.45
N ILE A 51 5.96 -11.82 0.33
CA ILE A 51 7.32 -11.85 0.88
C ILE A 51 7.27 -12.11 2.38
N GLY A 52 6.56 -11.26 3.13
CA GLY A 52 6.48 -11.35 4.58
C GLY A 52 7.69 -10.73 5.29
N VAL A 53 7.45 -10.25 6.51
CA VAL A 53 8.44 -9.52 7.31
C VAL A 53 9.66 -10.37 7.64
N ASP A 54 9.48 -11.69 7.82
CA ASP A 54 10.58 -12.59 8.16
C ASP A 54 11.59 -12.72 7.03
N LYS A 55 11.13 -12.86 5.77
CA LYS A 55 12.04 -12.85 4.61
C LYS A 55 12.75 -11.52 4.44
N VAL A 56 12.08 -10.41 4.74
CA VAL A 56 12.75 -9.09 4.75
C VAL A 56 13.89 -9.11 5.76
N ARG A 57 13.65 -9.57 6.99
CA ARG A 57 14.67 -9.67 8.04
C ARG A 57 15.85 -10.56 7.63
N GLU A 58 15.58 -11.74 7.06
CA GLU A 58 16.61 -12.68 6.59
C GLU A 58 17.46 -12.12 5.44
N SER A 59 16.90 -11.22 4.63
CA SER A 59 17.60 -10.62 3.50
C SER A 59 18.61 -9.52 3.88
N VAL A 60 18.61 -9.07 5.14
CA VAL A 60 19.41 -7.94 5.60
C VAL A 60 20.87 -8.35 5.80
N THR A 61 21.75 -7.84 4.93
CA THR A 61 23.21 -8.06 5.03
C THR A 61 23.93 -6.98 5.84
N ASN A 62 23.37 -5.77 5.88
CA ASN A 62 23.90 -4.63 6.62
C ASN A 62 22.76 -4.00 7.45
N PRO A 63 22.59 -4.41 8.72
CA PRO A 63 21.49 -3.90 9.55
C PRO A 63 21.68 -2.42 9.87
N LEU A 64 20.57 -1.69 9.93
CA LEU A 64 20.56 -0.26 10.28
C LEU A 64 20.61 -0.03 11.80
N THR A 65 21.38 -0.84 12.51
CA THR A 65 21.50 -0.82 13.97
C THR A 65 21.90 0.57 14.46
N GLY A 66 21.14 1.10 15.42
CA GLY A 66 21.35 2.44 15.98
C GLY A 66 20.66 3.57 15.21
N ALA A 67 20.16 3.32 14.00
CA ALA A 67 19.32 4.28 13.29
C ALA A 67 17.93 4.37 13.95
N ARG A 68 17.44 5.60 14.12
CA ARG A 68 16.09 5.89 14.61
C ARG A 68 15.26 6.44 13.47
N ILE A 69 14.16 5.76 13.11
CA ILE A 69 13.37 6.08 11.91
C ILE A 69 11.95 6.45 12.30
N ALA A 70 11.53 7.66 11.95
CA ALA A 70 10.14 8.09 12.06
C ALA A 70 9.40 7.71 10.78
N VAL A 71 8.36 6.89 10.91
CA VAL A 71 7.57 6.41 9.77
C VAL A 71 6.50 7.44 9.40
N HIS A 72 6.43 7.80 8.13
CA HIS A 72 5.32 8.55 7.56
C HIS A 72 4.54 7.66 6.60
N TYR A 73 3.29 7.34 6.94
CA TYR A 73 2.46 6.41 6.16
C TYR A 73 2.00 6.95 4.81
N GLY A 74 1.72 8.24 4.75
CA GLY A 74 1.05 8.86 3.61
C GLY A 74 -0.44 8.48 3.54
N CYS A 75 -1.28 9.47 3.25
CA CYS A 75 -2.73 9.30 3.29
C CYS A 75 -3.24 8.29 2.24
N HIS A 76 -2.59 8.25 1.07
CA HIS A 76 -3.02 7.44 -0.07
C HIS A 76 -2.62 5.96 0.00
N LEU A 77 -1.83 5.57 1.00
CA LEU A 77 -1.52 4.18 1.27
C LEU A 77 -2.64 3.53 2.08
N THR A 78 -3.07 4.19 3.17
CA THR A 78 -4.00 3.60 4.15
C THR A 78 -5.46 4.01 3.94
N LYS A 79 -5.75 5.16 3.30
CA LYS A 79 -7.12 5.68 3.14
C LYS A 79 -7.59 5.59 1.67
N PRO A 80 -8.91 5.40 1.41
CA PRO A 80 -10.00 5.27 2.37
C PRO A 80 -10.15 3.86 2.94
N HIS A 81 -10.35 3.72 4.26
CA HIS A 81 -10.49 2.40 4.91
C HIS A 81 -11.55 1.50 4.27
N LYS A 82 -12.73 2.07 3.99
CA LYS A 82 -13.93 1.34 3.54
C LYS A 82 -13.77 0.52 2.26
N ASP A 83 -12.84 0.89 1.39
CA ASP A 83 -12.66 0.25 0.09
C ASP A 83 -11.39 -0.61 0.07
N ARG A 84 -10.48 -0.46 1.05
CA ARG A 84 -9.19 -1.14 1.05
C ARG A 84 -9.37 -2.63 1.31
N GLU A 85 -8.73 -3.44 0.46
CA GLU A 85 -8.78 -4.90 0.50
C GLU A 85 -7.42 -5.47 0.95
N PHE A 86 -6.87 -4.97 2.06
CA PHE A 86 -5.65 -5.55 2.63
C PHE A 86 -5.98 -6.89 3.29
N GLU A 87 -5.08 -7.88 3.15
CA GLU A 87 -5.31 -9.22 3.69
C GLU A 87 -5.16 -9.29 5.23
N LYS A 88 -4.39 -8.37 5.84
CA LYS A 88 -4.18 -8.32 7.29
C LYS A 88 -4.89 -7.11 7.90
N ASP A 89 -5.72 -7.33 8.93
CA ASP A 89 -6.49 -6.28 9.62
C ASP A 89 -5.63 -5.12 10.15
N VAL A 90 -4.40 -5.42 10.59
CA VAL A 90 -3.45 -4.40 11.06
C VAL A 90 -3.14 -3.34 9.99
N MET A 91 -3.25 -3.71 8.70
CA MET A 91 -3.03 -2.80 7.58
C MET A 91 -4.26 -1.93 7.25
N LEU A 92 -5.44 -2.33 7.73
CA LEU A 92 -6.68 -1.57 7.60
C LEU A 92 -6.79 -0.46 8.66
N ASN A 93 -6.08 -0.56 9.78
CA ASN A 93 -6.12 0.49 10.79
C ASN A 93 -5.48 1.80 10.28
N THR A 94 -6.30 2.82 10.01
CA THR A 94 -5.82 4.10 9.45
C THR A 94 -5.38 5.11 10.50
N GLU A 95 -5.67 4.86 11.78
CA GLU A 95 -5.40 5.80 12.88
C GLU A 95 -4.19 5.36 13.70
N HIS A 96 -4.02 4.04 13.88
CA HIS A 96 -2.89 3.45 14.61
C HIS A 96 -2.28 2.22 13.89
N PRO A 97 -1.78 2.36 12.65
CA PRO A 97 -1.05 1.27 11.99
C PRO A 97 0.33 1.06 12.63
N THR A 98 0.78 -0.21 12.65
CA THR A 98 2.10 -0.64 13.17
C THR A 98 2.97 -1.37 12.14
N TRP A 99 2.40 -1.71 10.98
CA TRP A 99 3.01 -2.65 10.06
C TRP A 99 4.26 -2.12 9.34
N MET A 100 4.37 -0.80 9.13
CA MET A 100 5.62 -0.23 8.62
C MET A 100 6.69 -0.09 9.69
N GLU A 101 6.33 0.08 10.96
CA GLU A 101 7.27 0.01 12.08
C GLU A 101 7.86 -1.39 12.21
N GLU A 102 7.05 -2.42 12.00
CA GLU A 102 7.52 -3.81 11.97
C GLU A 102 8.52 -4.06 10.83
N LEU A 103 8.30 -3.47 9.64
CA LEU A 103 9.27 -3.50 8.54
C LEU A 103 10.56 -2.73 8.88
N VAL A 104 10.44 -1.56 9.53
CA VAL A 104 11.61 -0.78 9.99
C VAL A 104 12.41 -1.55 11.04
N ALA A 105 11.74 -2.23 11.97
CA ALA A 105 12.39 -3.09 12.95
C ALA A 105 13.07 -4.30 12.29
N ALA A 106 12.45 -4.88 11.25
CA ALA A 106 13.00 -6.01 10.51
C ALA A 106 14.34 -5.70 9.82
N ILE A 107 14.57 -4.44 9.42
CA ILE A 107 15.86 -4.00 8.84
C ILE A 107 16.90 -3.56 9.89
N GLY A 108 16.63 -3.81 11.19
CA GLY A 108 17.55 -3.52 12.29
C GLY A 108 17.50 -2.08 12.83
N ALA A 109 16.65 -1.22 12.28
CA ALA A 109 16.44 0.13 12.79
C ALA A 109 15.44 0.15 13.96
N THR A 110 15.45 1.24 14.72
CA THR A 110 14.45 1.49 15.77
C THR A 110 13.36 2.42 15.24
N PRO A 111 12.11 1.95 15.05
CA PRO A 111 11.00 2.84 14.74
C PRO A 111 10.74 3.78 15.93
N VAL A 112 10.40 5.04 15.66
CA VAL A 112 10.07 6.03 16.70
C VAL A 112 8.66 6.57 16.55
N GLU A 113 7.99 6.71 17.70
CA GLU A 113 6.70 7.37 17.80
C GLU A 113 6.87 8.89 17.89
N TYR A 114 5.94 9.62 17.26
CA TYR A 114 5.93 11.07 17.26
C TYR A 114 4.50 11.62 17.16
N ARG A 115 4.32 12.87 17.56
CA ARG A 115 3.02 13.54 17.53
C ARG A 115 2.53 13.66 16.10
N ASN A 116 1.23 13.45 15.91
CA ASN A 116 0.55 13.61 14.63
C ASN A 116 1.12 12.72 13.50
N LYS A 117 1.57 11.51 13.85
CA LYS A 117 2.15 10.52 12.92
C LYS A 117 1.33 10.26 11.65
N MET A 118 0.00 10.29 11.77
CA MET A 118 -0.92 10.06 10.65
C MET A 118 -1.38 11.34 9.94
N GLN A 119 -0.84 12.51 10.31
CA GLN A 119 -1.16 13.77 9.65
C GLN A 119 -0.59 13.81 8.23
N CYS A 120 -1.32 14.46 7.32
CA CYS A 120 -0.87 14.67 5.95
C CYS A 120 0.45 15.44 5.90
N CYS A 121 1.33 15.08 4.97
CA CYS A 121 2.55 15.85 4.68
C CYS A 121 2.30 17.22 4.05
N GLY A 122 1.08 17.46 3.53
CA GLY A 122 0.64 18.75 2.97
C GLY A 122 0.80 18.90 1.46
N ALA A 123 1.33 17.89 0.76
CA ALA A 123 1.62 17.98 -0.69
C ALA A 123 0.56 17.37 -1.62
N GLY A 124 -0.39 16.60 -1.05
CA GLY A 124 -1.33 15.75 -1.80
C GLY A 124 -2.46 16.47 -2.50
#